data_AF-A0A8E2DNV1-F1
#
_entry.id   AF-A0A8E2DNV1-F1
#
_cell.length_a   1.000
_cell.length_b   1.000
_cell.length_c   1.000
_cell.angle_alpha   90.00
_cell.angle_beta   90.00
_cell.angle_gamma   90.00
#
_symmetry.space_group_name_H-M   'P 1'
#
loop_
_entity.id
_entity.type
_entity.pdbx_description
1 polymer ?
#
loop_
_entity_poly.entity_id
_entity_poly.type
_entity_poly.pdbx_seq_one_letter_code
_entity_poly.pdbx_strand_id
1 'polypeptide(L)'
;MPSDSFEVHKAYARGLHHLGHGMPLWKPEPPESGEVRICDVGYLKNGGFRRIFNASQDGDNGSVPDGHLPYVLSPRLLQIRPNVLPPGYLFSRDIVHMSSHLFTNVFRSEGSEGAMLFLPEAATKELIAPTKSMAHYMGTNYQNWLHFARSQSNLELSPEDLVFVRGFSKTVGWSVTAYEQLDRSGPITSFQVPSARLLLSETSKVQHRNGPRLTSNANGIHPSDFTRPYPYRDLGWAQSGDTIVAPGRNQCIFLNYYKIKVRPGSQVPEVIEAGAGPHEIPRSRDGGDDDDPDPSSVTGSDDTAVNSCFPLTHILDYILKYSRAKVAIAHDEDIAYVCNGEPWPDNFLRLLEDVGPAVTVDPYGSG
;
A
#
# COMPACT_ATOMS: atom_id res chain seq x y z
N MET A 1 26.02 7.91 -16.22
CA MET A 1 25.61 7.09 -15.06
C MET A 1 24.37 7.75 -14.50
N PRO A 2 23.18 7.13 -14.56
CA PRO A 2 22.04 7.68 -13.84
C PRO A 2 22.42 7.66 -12.36
N SER A 3 22.36 8.81 -11.70
CA SER A 3 22.50 8.85 -10.25
C SER A 3 21.37 8.01 -9.67
N ASP A 4 21.68 6.94 -8.94
CA ASP A 4 20.69 6.27 -8.09
C ASP A 4 20.14 7.33 -7.13
N SER A 5 19.01 7.89 -7.52
CA SER A 5 18.33 8.91 -6.74
C SER A 5 17.78 8.22 -5.51
N PHE A 6 18.05 8.75 -4.33
CA PHE A 6 17.57 8.15 -3.10
C PHE A 6 16.05 8.22 -3.04
N GLU A 7 15.40 7.11 -3.38
CA GLU A 7 13.95 6.97 -3.36
C GLU A 7 13.47 6.66 -1.95
N VAL A 8 13.42 7.71 -1.12
CA VAL A 8 13.06 7.63 0.31
C VAL A 8 11.85 6.75 0.60
N HIS A 9 10.83 6.76 -0.26
CA HIS A 9 9.59 6.04 -0.04
C HIS A 9 9.76 4.54 -0.26
N LYS A 10 10.66 4.12 -1.16
CA LYS A 10 11.05 2.72 -1.31
C LYS A 10 11.86 2.26 -0.11
N ALA A 11 12.79 3.10 0.35
CA ALA A 11 13.57 2.81 1.55
C ALA A 11 12.70 2.70 2.81
N TYR A 12 11.74 3.61 2.96
CA TYR A 12 10.74 3.56 4.01
C TYR A 12 9.94 2.26 3.96
N ALA A 13 9.51 1.86 2.76
CA ALA A 13 8.71 0.66 2.61
C ALA A 13 9.50 -0.62 2.87
N ARG A 14 10.70 -0.77 2.30
CA ARG A 14 11.62 -1.87 2.62
C ARG A 14 11.96 -1.91 4.12
N GLY A 15 12.15 -0.76 4.74
CA GLY A 15 12.51 -0.71 6.15
C GLY A 15 11.41 -1.18 7.11
N LEU A 16 10.13 -1.13 6.74
CA LEU A 16 9.01 -1.45 7.64
C LEU A 16 8.11 -2.61 7.18
N HIS A 17 8.21 -3.06 5.93
CA HIS A 17 7.33 -4.09 5.39
C HIS A 17 7.38 -5.42 6.18
N HIS A 18 8.56 -5.76 6.72
CA HIS A 18 8.78 -6.98 7.51
C HIS A 18 7.94 -7.08 8.80
N LEU A 19 7.32 -5.98 9.22
CA LEU A 19 6.44 -5.93 10.40
C LEU A 19 5.07 -6.57 10.15
N GLY A 20 4.73 -6.90 8.89
CA GLY A 20 3.51 -7.65 8.58
C GLY A 20 2.20 -6.86 8.75
N HIS A 21 2.26 -5.53 8.87
CA HIS A 21 1.06 -4.70 9.02
C HIS A 21 0.38 -4.33 7.70
N GLY A 22 1.02 -4.62 6.56
CA GLY A 22 0.61 -4.21 5.21
C GLY A 22 1.72 -3.40 4.54
N MET A 23 1.41 -2.71 3.44
CA MET A 23 2.32 -1.74 2.81
C MET A 23 2.41 -0.47 3.65
N PRO A 24 3.57 -0.15 4.25
CA PRO A 24 3.81 1.14 4.91
C PRO A 24 3.73 2.30 3.90
N LEU A 25 3.03 3.37 4.25
CA LEU A 25 2.91 4.56 3.41
C LEU A 25 3.82 5.69 3.91
N TRP A 26 4.68 6.21 3.03
CA TRP A 26 5.51 7.40 3.27
C TRP A 26 4.68 8.69 3.31
N LYS A 27 3.52 8.68 2.66
CA LYS A 27 2.53 9.76 2.67
C LYS A 27 1.20 9.25 3.26
N PRO A 28 1.09 9.18 4.60
CA PRO A 28 -0.14 8.76 5.25
C PRO A 28 -1.31 9.74 5.12
N GLU A 29 -1.04 11.00 4.80
CA GLU A 29 -2.09 12.01 4.68
C GLU A 29 -3.15 11.65 3.61
N PRO A 30 -4.44 11.94 3.86
CA PRO A 30 -5.47 11.73 2.85
C PRO A 30 -5.19 12.64 1.64
N PRO A 31 -5.19 12.10 0.41
CA PRO A 31 -5.13 12.91 -0.80
C PRO A 31 -6.42 13.74 -0.97
N GLU A 32 -6.44 14.63 -1.96
CA GLU A 32 -7.62 15.46 -2.29
C GLU A 32 -8.87 14.64 -2.59
N SER A 33 -8.71 13.42 -3.12
CA SER A 33 -9.81 12.46 -3.30
C SER A 33 -10.44 12.00 -1.98
N GLY A 34 -9.86 12.34 -0.83
CA GLY A 34 -10.28 11.94 0.51
C GLY A 34 -9.49 10.76 1.06
N GLU A 35 -9.88 10.30 2.24
CA GLU A 35 -9.22 9.19 2.94
C GLU A 35 -9.33 7.85 2.21
N VAL A 36 -8.40 6.94 2.51
CA VAL A 36 -8.45 5.55 2.03
C VAL A 36 -9.68 4.83 2.60
N ARG A 37 -10.40 4.09 1.78
CA ARG A 37 -11.54 3.25 2.17
C ARG A 37 -11.36 1.83 1.68
N ILE A 38 -12.05 0.90 2.34
CA ILE A 38 -12.14 -0.48 1.86
C ILE A 38 -12.86 -0.47 0.51
N CYS A 39 -12.44 -1.34 -0.41
CA CYS A 39 -12.86 -1.37 -1.81
C CYS A 39 -12.37 -0.20 -2.66
N ASP A 40 -11.50 0.66 -2.17
CA ASP A 40 -10.83 1.62 -3.04
C ASP A 40 -10.01 0.86 -4.10
N VAL A 41 -10.17 1.26 -5.36
CA VAL A 41 -9.32 0.85 -6.49
C VAL A 41 -8.43 2.03 -6.82
N GLY A 42 -7.13 1.79 -6.88
CA GLY A 42 -6.15 2.85 -7.05
C GLY A 42 -4.77 2.34 -7.42
N TYR A 43 -3.77 3.17 -7.18
CA TYR A 43 -2.36 2.85 -7.40
C TYR A 43 -1.48 3.52 -6.34
N LEU A 44 -0.27 3.02 -6.16
CA LEU A 44 0.73 3.63 -5.29
C LEU A 44 1.62 4.56 -6.11
N LYS A 45 1.84 5.79 -5.64
CA LYS A 45 2.75 6.74 -6.27
C LYS A 45 3.47 7.58 -5.24
N ASN A 46 4.80 7.63 -5.31
CA ASN A 46 5.65 8.41 -4.41
C ASN A 46 5.35 8.14 -2.91
N GLY A 47 5.10 6.86 -2.58
CA GLY A 47 4.83 6.38 -1.23
C GLY A 47 3.47 6.73 -0.64
N GLY A 48 2.51 7.19 -1.44
CA GLY A 48 1.11 7.36 -1.03
C GLY A 48 0.17 6.58 -1.94
N PHE A 49 -1.04 6.32 -1.47
CA PHE A 49 -2.12 5.72 -2.25
C PHE A 49 -2.95 6.79 -2.97
N ARG A 50 -3.25 6.56 -4.25
CA ARG A 50 -4.11 7.42 -5.08
C ARG A 50 -5.33 6.62 -5.52
N ARG A 51 -6.50 7.04 -5.05
CA ARG A 51 -7.77 6.42 -5.43
C ARG A 51 -8.16 6.84 -6.85
N ILE A 52 -8.60 5.88 -7.65
CA ILE A 52 -9.27 6.11 -8.93
C ILE A 52 -10.77 6.18 -8.68
N PHE A 53 -11.34 5.14 -8.05
CA PHE A 53 -12.73 5.09 -7.59
C PHE A 53 -12.86 4.10 -6.41
N ASN A 54 -14.05 3.96 -5.84
CA ASN A 54 -14.34 2.91 -4.85
C ASN A 54 -15.31 1.89 -5.44
N ALA A 55 -14.92 0.63 -5.45
CA ALA A 55 -15.68 -0.44 -6.09
C ALA A 55 -16.94 -0.88 -5.34
N SER A 56 -17.19 -0.38 -4.13
CA SER A 56 -18.45 -0.61 -3.41
C SER A 56 -19.45 0.54 -3.54
N GLN A 57 -19.07 1.62 -4.24
CA GLN A 57 -19.98 2.72 -4.52
C GLN A 57 -20.90 2.38 -5.68
N ASP A 58 -22.17 2.71 -5.51
CA ASP A 58 -23.11 2.71 -6.63
C ASP A 58 -22.68 3.78 -7.63
N GLY A 59 -22.72 3.44 -8.92
CA GLY A 59 -22.30 4.33 -9.99
C GLY A 59 -23.24 5.52 -10.13
N ASP A 60 -22.80 6.70 -9.70
CA ASP A 60 -23.47 7.96 -10.02
C ASP A 60 -22.48 8.96 -10.63
N ASN A 61 -22.94 9.71 -11.63
CA ASN A 61 -22.22 10.81 -12.30
C ASN A 61 -20.76 10.51 -12.72
N GLY A 62 -20.50 9.38 -13.37
CA GLY A 62 -19.18 9.07 -13.97
C GLY A 62 -18.04 8.82 -12.97
N SER A 63 -18.39 8.61 -11.69
CA SER A 63 -17.42 8.34 -10.61
C SER A 63 -16.89 6.90 -10.58
N VAL A 64 -17.42 6.03 -11.44
CA VAL A 64 -17.06 4.61 -11.55
C VAL A 64 -16.97 4.19 -13.03
N PRO A 65 -16.33 3.05 -13.36
CA PRO A 65 -16.28 2.51 -14.72
C PRO A 65 -17.66 2.27 -15.35
N ASP A 66 -17.73 2.30 -16.68
CA ASP A 66 -18.93 1.92 -17.42
C ASP A 66 -19.30 0.46 -17.14
N GLY A 67 -20.60 0.18 -16.98
CA GLY A 67 -21.08 -1.15 -16.62
C GLY A 67 -20.66 -1.62 -15.22
N HIS A 68 -20.21 -0.72 -14.34
CA HIS A 68 -19.78 -1.08 -12.99
C HIS A 68 -20.90 -1.74 -12.19
N LEU A 69 -20.66 -2.99 -11.81
CA LEU A 69 -21.44 -3.71 -10.81
C LEU A 69 -20.74 -3.58 -9.45
N PRO A 70 -21.33 -2.90 -8.45
CA PRO A 70 -20.68 -2.68 -7.16
C PRO A 70 -20.35 -3.99 -6.43
N TYR A 71 -19.16 -4.04 -5.83
CA TYR A 71 -18.76 -5.12 -4.95
C TYR A 71 -19.53 -5.05 -3.63
N VAL A 72 -20.36 -6.06 -3.37
CA VAL A 72 -21.16 -6.14 -2.15
C VAL A 72 -20.29 -6.59 -0.97
N LEU A 73 -19.91 -5.61 -0.15
CA LEU A 73 -19.19 -5.85 1.09
C LEU A 73 -20.07 -6.60 2.08
N SER A 74 -19.62 -7.79 2.50
CA SER A 74 -20.26 -8.53 3.59
C SER A 74 -19.78 -7.97 4.95
N PRO A 75 -20.63 -7.32 5.75
CA PRO A 75 -20.21 -6.73 7.03
C PRO A 75 -19.66 -7.75 8.02
N ARG A 76 -20.04 -9.03 7.88
CA ARG A 76 -19.55 -10.15 8.70
C ARG A 76 -18.06 -10.43 8.54
N LEU A 77 -17.46 -10.00 7.42
CA LEU A 77 -16.04 -10.18 7.14
C LEU A 77 -15.19 -8.99 7.60
N LEU A 78 -15.84 -7.88 7.99
CA LEU A 78 -15.17 -6.70 8.47
C LEU A 78 -14.64 -6.94 9.88
N GLN A 79 -13.35 -6.72 10.06
CA GLN A 79 -12.67 -6.77 11.33
C GLN A 79 -12.15 -5.38 11.67
N ILE A 80 -12.61 -4.83 12.79
CA ILE A 80 -12.10 -3.59 13.36
C ILE A 80 -11.27 -3.96 14.58
N ARG A 81 -9.99 -3.62 14.53
CA ARG A 81 -9.02 -3.87 15.61
C ARG A 81 -8.52 -2.53 16.13
N PRO A 82 -9.15 -1.97 17.17
CA PRO A 82 -8.71 -0.72 17.76
C PRO A 82 -7.33 -0.90 18.41
N ASN A 83 -6.50 0.13 18.31
CA ASN A 83 -5.18 0.21 18.95
C ASN A 83 -4.25 -0.97 18.61
N VAL A 84 -4.34 -1.50 17.39
CA VAL A 84 -3.48 -2.62 16.94
C VAL A 84 -2.00 -2.21 16.92
N LEU A 85 -1.74 -0.92 16.71
CA LEU A 85 -0.42 -0.31 16.86
C LEU A 85 -0.50 0.69 18.02
N PRO A 86 0.07 0.40 19.19
CA PRO A 86 0.08 1.34 20.30
C PRO A 86 0.99 2.55 19.99
N PRO A 87 0.91 3.64 20.77
CA PRO A 87 1.86 4.73 20.67
C PRO A 87 3.30 4.22 20.87
N GLY A 88 4.24 4.77 20.12
CA GLY A 88 5.63 4.32 20.16
C GLY A 88 6.31 4.34 18.80
N TYR A 89 7.31 3.49 18.63
CA TYR A 89 8.15 3.43 17.44
C TYR A 89 8.04 2.08 16.76
N LEU A 90 7.96 2.10 15.44
CA LEU A 90 8.23 0.97 14.55
C LEU A 90 9.47 1.32 13.74
N PHE A 91 10.37 0.37 13.53
CA PHE A 91 11.65 0.63 12.88
C PHE A 91 12.20 -0.63 12.22
N SER A 92 13.16 -0.43 11.32
CA SER A 92 13.87 -1.50 10.62
C SER A 92 14.63 -2.43 11.58
N ARG A 93 14.83 -3.68 11.17
CA ARG A 93 15.42 -4.74 12.02
C ARG A 93 16.81 -4.43 12.59
N ASP A 94 17.58 -3.67 11.84
CA ASP A 94 18.93 -3.24 12.10
C ASP A 94 19.00 -2.00 13.00
N ILE A 95 17.84 -1.41 13.35
CA ILE A 95 17.74 -0.26 14.25
C ILE A 95 17.51 -0.73 15.67
N VAL A 96 18.35 -0.26 16.59
CA VAL A 96 18.30 -0.56 18.02
C VAL A 96 18.08 0.73 18.81
N HIS A 97 17.11 0.73 19.72
CA HIS A 97 16.95 1.82 20.69
C HIS A 97 18.07 1.75 21.74
N MET A 98 18.83 2.84 21.86
CA MET A 98 20.01 2.89 22.72
C MET A 98 19.68 3.52 24.08
N SER A 99 19.00 4.67 24.07
CA SER A 99 18.72 5.42 25.29
C SER A 99 17.62 6.45 25.10
N SER A 100 17.01 6.85 26.21
CA SER A 100 16.07 7.96 26.29
C SER A 100 16.64 9.02 27.23
N HIS A 101 16.82 10.25 26.73
CA HIS A 101 17.30 11.40 27.49
C HIS A 101 16.28 12.52 27.43
N LEU A 102 15.62 12.83 28.55
CA LEU A 102 14.56 13.83 28.67
C LEU A 102 13.44 13.61 27.63
N PHE A 103 13.50 14.34 26.51
CA PHE A 103 12.55 14.34 25.40
C PHE A 103 13.20 13.85 24.09
N THR A 104 14.29 13.09 24.19
CA THR A 104 15.05 12.61 23.03
C THR A 104 15.28 11.11 23.15
N ASN A 105 15.01 10.38 22.07
CA ASN A 105 15.23 8.94 21.99
C ASN A 105 16.33 8.68 20.98
N VAL A 106 17.45 8.14 21.43
CA VAL A 106 18.60 7.82 20.59
C VAL A 106 18.48 6.39 20.11
N PHE A 107 18.56 6.21 18.80
CA PHE A 107 18.65 4.90 18.17
C PHE A 107 20.03 4.74 17.54
N ARG A 108 20.36 3.52 17.13
CA ARG A 108 21.56 3.14 16.39
C ARG A 108 21.11 2.27 15.23
N SER A 109 21.71 2.42 14.07
CA SER A 109 21.59 1.45 12.99
C SER A 109 22.93 0.84 12.65
N GLU A 110 22.91 -0.44 12.29
CA GLU A 110 24.04 -1.18 11.72
C GLU A 110 23.91 -1.40 10.20
N GLY A 111 22.75 -1.10 9.60
CA GLY A 111 22.53 -1.23 8.16
C GLY A 111 22.74 0.07 7.39
N SER A 112 22.99 -0.08 6.09
CA SER A 112 23.21 1.04 5.17
C SER A 112 21.92 1.73 4.74
N GLU A 113 20.75 1.22 5.11
CA GLU A 113 19.45 1.81 4.82
C GLU A 113 18.48 1.43 5.94
N GLY A 114 17.57 2.32 6.31
CA GLY A 114 16.50 1.96 7.23
C GLY A 114 15.42 3.02 7.36
N ALA A 115 14.40 2.67 8.14
CA ALA A 115 13.18 3.43 8.27
C ALA A 115 12.63 3.39 9.70
N MET A 116 11.90 4.45 10.06
CA MET A 116 11.24 4.57 11.35
C MET A 116 9.87 5.25 11.19
N LEU A 117 8.88 4.76 11.92
CA LEU A 117 7.58 5.36 12.13
C LEU A 117 7.39 5.61 13.63
N PHE A 118 7.10 6.84 14.00
CA PHE A 118 6.69 7.21 15.34
C PHE A 118 5.19 7.54 15.36
N LEU A 119 4.49 6.97 16.33
CA LEU A 119 3.07 7.16 16.57
C LEU A 119 2.87 7.83 17.95
N PRO A 120 2.43 9.10 18.00
CA PRO A 120 2.01 9.72 19.26
C PRO A 120 0.71 9.13 19.80
N GLU A 121 -0.14 8.59 18.93
CA GLU A 121 -1.41 7.95 19.26
C GLU A 121 -1.52 6.59 18.59
N ALA A 122 -2.30 5.70 19.21
CA ALA A 122 -2.53 4.37 18.71
C ALA A 122 -3.26 4.38 17.36
N ALA A 123 -2.89 3.47 16.46
CA ALA A 123 -3.58 3.27 15.20
C ALA A 123 -4.66 2.19 15.31
N THR A 124 -5.79 2.43 14.65
CA THR A 124 -6.86 1.44 14.47
C THR A 124 -6.70 0.77 13.11
N LYS A 125 -6.87 -0.55 13.07
CA LYS A 125 -6.89 -1.31 11.82
C LYS A 125 -8.31 -1.73 11.47
N GLU A 126 -8.68 -1.48 10.22
CA GLU A 126 -9.91 -1.98 9.61
C GLU A 126 -9.54 -2.85 8.43
N LEU A 127 -10.04 -4.07 8.40
CA LEU A 127 -9.63 -5.06 7.40
C LEU A 127 -10.78 -6.02 7.11
N ILE A 128 -10.97 -6.36 5.84
CA ILE A 128 -11.81 -7.48 5.43
C ILE A 128 -10.95 -8.72 5.28
N ALA A 129 -11.41 -9.84 5.83
CA ALA A 129 -10.78 -11.15 5.65
C ALA A 129 -10.63 -11.48 4.15
N PRO A 130 -9.56 -12.18 3.72
CA PRO A 130 -9.36 -12.43 2.32
C PRO A 130 -10.46 -13.37 1.82
N THR A 131 -10.95 -13.12 0.61
CA THR A 131 -11.96 -13.99 0.01
C THR A 131 -11.65 -14.21 -1.46
N LYS A 132 -12.00 -15.42 -1.93
CA LYS A 132 -12.03 -15.72 -3.36
C LYS A 132 -12.92 -14.76 -4.13
N SER A 133 -13.96 -14.21 -3.50
CA SER A 133 -14.87 -13.25 -4.12
C SER A 133 -14.18 -11.92 -4.44
N MET A 134 -13.35 -11.36 -3.55
CA MET A 134 -12.58 -10.15 -3.84
C MET A 134 -11.55 -10.38 -4.94
N ALA A 135 -10.82 -11.51 -4.89
CA ALA A 135 -9.86 -11.87 -5.92
C ALA A 135 -10.54 -12.04 -7.28
N HIS A 136 -11.63 -12.79 -7.34
CA HIS A 136 -12.42 -12.98 -8.55
C HIS A 136 -12.96 -11.64 -9.09
N TYR A 137 -13.49 -10.79 -8.21
CA TYR A 137 -14.00 -9.48 -8.61
C TYR A 137 -12.90 -8.60 -9.23
N MET A 138 -11.69 -8.59 -8.66
CA MET A 138 -10.54 -7.91 -9.27
C MET A 138 -10.16 -8.52 -10.63
N GLY A 139 -10.05 -9.85 -10.70
CA GLY A 139 -9.70 -10.55 -11.95
C GLY A 139 -10.69 -10.34 -13.09
N THR A 140 -11.97 -10.22 -12.78
CA THR A 140 -13.02 -10.00 -13.79
C THR A 140 -13.09 -8.55 -14.26
N ASN A 141 -12.72 -7.58 -13.41
CA ASN A 141 -12.98 -6.16 -13.70
C ASN A 141 -11.72 -5.31 -13.97
N TYR A 142 -10.50 -5.82 -13.77
CA TYR A 142 -9.28 -5.00 -13.86
C TYR A 142 -9.11 -4.30 -15.21
N GLN A 143 -9.54 -4.93 -16.32
CA GLN A 143 -9.46 -4.32 -17.66
C GLN A 143 -10.34 -3.06 -17.74
N ASN A 144 -11.57 -3.13 -17.26
CA ASN A 144 -12.49 -2.00 -17.19
C ASN A 144 -11.95 -0.91 -16.26
N TRP A 145 -11.28 -1.28 -15.16
CA TRP A 145 -10.65 -0.32 -14.26
C TRP A 145 -9.48 0.41 -14.91
N LEU A 146 -8.64 -0.29 -15.69
CA LEU A 146 -7.56 0.34 -16.45
C LEU A 146 -8.10 1.27 -17.53
N HIS A 147 -9.14 0.84 -18.26
CA HIS A 147 -9.79 1.67 -19.27
C HIS A 147 -10.36 2.96 -18.64
N PHE A 148 -11.07 2.83 -17.51
CA PHE A 148 -11.61 3.96 -16.77
C PHE A 148 -10.51 4.90 -16.23
N ALA A 149 -9.42 4.37 -15.70
CA ALA A 149 -8.30 5.19 -15.23
C ALA A 149 -7.68 6.02 -16.37
N ARG A 150 -7.55 5.42 -17.56
CA ARG A 150 -7.05 6.10 -18.77
C ARG A 150 -8.00 7.21 -19.21
N SER A 151 -9.30 6.94 -19.25
CA SER A 151 -10.30 7.93 -19.72
C SER A 151 -10.44 9.13 -18.79
N GLN A 152 -10.34 8.95 -17.47
CA GLN A 152 -10.52 10.04 -16.50
C GLN A 152 -9.29 10.92 -16.30
N SER A 153 -8.09 10.36 -16.49
CA SER A 153 -6.87 11.00 -15.96
C SER A 153 -5.64 10.90 -16.85
N ASN A 154 -5.77 10.40 -18.09
CA ASN A 154 -4.66 10.12 -19.01
C ASN A 154 -3.52 9.33 -18.34
N LEU A 155 -3.85 8.50 -17.35
CA LEU A 155 -2.88 7.69 -16.62
C LEU A 155 -2.63 6.40 -17.38
N GLU A 156 -1.38 6.21 -17.80
CA GLU A 156 -0.92 4.95 -18.40
C GLU A 156 -0.56 3.94 -17.30
N LEU A 157 -1.59 3.32 -16.71
CA LEU A 157 -1.40 2.24 -15.74
C LEU A 157 -1.31 0.88 -16.44
N SER A 158 -0.42 0.04 -15.91
CA SER A 158 -0.39 -1.40 -16.18
C SER A 158 -1.23 -2.17 -15.15
N PRO A 159 -1.62 -3.43 -15.40
CA PRO A 159 -2.31 -4.25 -14.41
C PRO A 159 -1.56 -4.34 -13.07
N GLU A 160 -0.22 -4.41 -13.12
CA GLU A 160 0.63 -4.54 -11.94
C GLU A 160 0.61 -3.30 -11.05
N ASP A 161 0.20 -2.14 -11.57
CA ASP A 161 0.12 -0.90 -10.81
C ASP A 161 -1.15 -0.82 -9.96
N LEU A 162 -2.22 -1.52 -10.39
CA LEU A 162 -3.50 -1.53 -9.70
C LEU A 162 -3.39 -2.09 -8.29
N VAL A 163 -4.13 -1.47 -7.38
CA VAL A 163 -4.26 -1.84 -5.98
C VAL A 163 -5.73 -1.88 -5.65
N PHE A 164 -6.21 -3.02 -5.14
CA PHE A 164 -7.57 -3.16 -4.64
C PHE A 164 -7.55 -3.29 -3.11
N VAL A 165 -8.02 -2.24 -2.43
CA VAL A 165 -7.87 -2.09 -0.98
C VAL A 165 -8.83 -3.00 -0.23
N ARG A 166 -8.30 -3.85 0.65
CA ARG A 166 -9.07 -4.70 1.57
C ARG A 166 -9.02 -4.22 3.01
N GLY A 167 -8.10 -3.32 3.35
CA GLY A 167 -7.96 -2.76 4.69
C GLY A 167 -6.86 -1.73 4.81
N PHE A 168 -6.77 -1.16 6.00
CA PHE A 168 -5.79 -0.14 6.34
C PHE A 168 -5.58 -0.06 7.85
N SER A 169 -4.48 0.57 8.26
CA SER A 169 -4.29 1.06 9.63
C SER A 169 -4.20 2.58 9.60
N LYS A 170 -5.05 3.25 10.40
CA LYS A 170 -5.13 4.71 10.46
C LYS A 170 -4.86 5.25 11.85
N THR A 171 -4.22 6.42 11.90
CA THR A 171 -3.94 7.18 13.12
C THR A 171 -4.34 8.65 12.96
N VAL A 172 -4.16 9.44 14.01
CA VAL A 172 -4.40 10.89 14.03
C VAL A 172 -3.14 11.68 13.63
N GLY A 173 -1.99 11.28 14.17
CA GLY A 173 -0.70 11.92 13.94
C GLY A 173 0.41 10.88 13.81
N TRP A 174 1.50 11.25 13.16
CA TRP A 174 2.62 10.36 12.85
C TRP A 174 3.88 11.17 12.53
N SER A 175 5.03 10.50 12.62
CA SER A 175 6.30 10.99 12.07
C SER A 175 7.01 9.84 11.39
N VAL A 176 7.43 10.03 10.14
CA VAL A 176 8.15 9.01 9.35
C VAL A 176 9.54 9.51 9.01
N THR A 177 10.50 8.60 9.00
CA THR A 177 11.89 8.87 8.61
C THR A 177 12.42 7.69 7.82
N ALA A 178 13.21 7.96 6.78
CA ALA A 178 14.04 6.94 6.15
C ALA A 178 15.39 7.52 5.76
N TYR A 179 16.42 6.68 5.78
CA TYR A 179 17.79 7.05 5.50
C TYR A 179 18.50 6.02 4.62
N GLU A 180 19.54 6.48 3.94
CA GLU A 180 20.55 5.69 3.23
C GLU A 180 21.94 6.23 3.61
N GLN A 181 22.82 5.37 4.12
CA GLN A 181 24.21 5.68 4.43
C GLN A 181 25.06 5.55 3.15
N LEU A 182 25.87 6.57 2.86
CA LEU A 182 26.78 6.57 1.71
C LEU A 182 28.11 5.87 2.02
N ASP A 183 28.48 5.76 3.29
CA ASP A 183 29.73 5.11 3.74
C ASP A 183 29.48 4.12 4.88
N ARG A 184 29.81 2.85 4.65
CA ARG A 184 29.65 1.73 5.62
C ARG A 184 30.63 1.77 6.80
N SER A 185 31.58 2.70 6.79
CA SER A 185 32.58 2.88 7.85
C SER A 185 32.23 4.00 8.84
N GLY A 186 31.12 4.72 8.62
CA GLY A 186 30.71 5.88 9.41
C GLY A 186 30.02 5.52 10.74
N PRO A 187 30.00 6.44 11.72
CA PRO A 187 29.46 6.17 13.04
C PRO A 187 27.93 6.03 13.05
N ILE A 188 27.47 5.24 14.02
CA ILE A 188 26.12 5.08 14.56
C ILE A 188 25.18 6.27 14.27
N THR A 189 24.12 6.02 13.52
CA THR A 189 23.07 7.01 13.26
C THR A 189 22.22 7.24 14.51
N SER A 190 22.28 8.44 15.12
CA SER A 190 21.45 8.83 16.27
C SER A 190 20.25 9.69 15.86
N PHE A 191 19.08 9.44 16.45
CA PHE A 191 17.83 10.14 16.11
C PHE A 191 17.32 10.92 17.36
N GLN A 192 16.49 11.95 17.18
CA GLN A 192 15.78 12.62 18.27
C GLN A 192 14.33 12.95 17.84
N VAL A 193 13.35 12.56 18.67
CA VAL A 193 11.89 12.70 18.48
C VAL A 193 11.32 13.22 19.82
N PRO A 194 10.49 14.30 19.87
CA PRO A 194 9.34 14.58 19.01
C PRO A 194 9.51 15.71 17.98
N SER A 195 10.70 16.32 17.91
CA SER A 195 11.00 17.46 17.04
C SER A 195 12.06 17.11 15.99
N ALA A 196 11.90 15.95 15.33
CA ALA A 196 12.66 15.45 14.18
C ALA A 196 13.99 16.18 13.87
N ARG A 197 14.90 16.24 14.84
CA ARG A 197 16.27 16.74 14.63
C ARG A 197 17.15 15.52 14.61
N LEU A 198 17.41 15.10 13.39
CA LEU A 198 18.26 13.97 13.07
C LEU A 198 19.71 14.43 13.21
N LEU A 199 20.43 13.92 14.22
CA LEU A 199 21.88 14.10 14.35
C LEU A 199 22.54 12.93 13.64
N LEU A 200 22.70 13.09 12.33
CA LEU A 200 23.21 12.06 11.42
C LEU A 200 24.67 12.35 11.10
N SER A 201 25.43 11.31 10.79
CA SER A 201 26.72 11.45 10.12
C SER A 201 26.55 12.30 8.84
N GLU A 202 27.54 13.13 8.51
CA GLU A 202 27.59 13.94 7.28
C GLU A 202 27.52 13.09 6.00
N THR A 203 27.64 11.77 6.12
CA THR A 203 27.66 10.79 5.02
C THR A 203 26.32 10.09 4.76
N SER A 204 25.18 10.60 5.26
CA SER A 204 23.88 9.95 5.09
C SER A 204 22.86 10.82 4.37
N LYS A 205 22.12 10.26 3.40
CA LYS A 205 20.92 10.88 2.83
C LYS A 205 19.73 10.54 3.70
N VAL A 206 19.07 11.54 4.27
CA VAL A 206 17.92 11.32 5.17
C VAL A 206 16.80 12.28 4.85
N GLN A 207 15.58 11.75 4.91
CA GLN A 207 14.37 12.54 4.80
C GLN A 207 13.40 12.14 5.89
N HIS A 208 12.56 13.09 6.30
CA HIS A 208 11.52 12.88 7.30
C HIS A 208 10.27 13.67 6.95
N ARG A 209 9.13 13.22 7.46
CA ARG A 209 7.83 13.89 7.34
C ARG A 209 7.07 13.77 8.64
N ASN A 210 6.19 14.73 8.91
CA ASN A 210 5.33 14.73 10.08
C ASN A 210 3.88 14.94 9.63
N GLY A 211 2.97 14.19 10.25
CA GLY A 211 1.54 14.38 10.11
C GLY A 211 1.01 15.54 10.96
N PRO A 212 -0.33 15.67 11.04
CA PRO A 212 -0.97 16.67 11.88
C PRO A 212 -0.45 16.60 13.32
N ARG A 213 -0.07 17.76 13.87
CA ARG A 213 0.29 17.87 15.29
C ARG A 213 -0.99 17.89 16.12
N LEU A 214 -1.08 17.01 17.09
CA LEU A 214 -2.00 17.20 18.20
C LEU A 214 -1.48 18.34 19.06
N THR A 215 -2.18 19.46 19.07
CA THR A 215 -2.05 20.45 20.14
C THR A 215 -2.81 19.91 21.36
N SER A 216 -2.38 18.79 21.93
CA SER A 216 -2.82 18.42 23.27
C SER A 216 -1.74 18.89 24.25
N ASN A 217 -2.17 19.66 25.25
CA ASN A 217 -1.37 20.06 26.41
C ASN A 217 -1.01 18.83 27.28
N ALA A 218 -0.40 17.81 26.70
CA ALA A 218 0.07 16.63 27.41
C ALA A 218 1.45 16.94 28.03
N ASN A 219 1.43 17.78 29.06
CA ASN A 219 2.48 17.72 30.06
C ASN A 219 2.44 16.31 30.68
N GLY A 220 3.42 15.47 30.36
CA GLY A 220 3.76 14.29 31.17
C GLY A 220 3.46 12.91 30.58
N ILE A 221 3.89 12.61 29.35
CA ILE A 221 4.15 11.21 28.98
C ILE A 221 5.62 10.92 29.33
N HIS A 222 5.86 10.13 30.37
CA HIS A 222 7.20 9.78 30.83
C HIS A 222 7.71 8.53 30.08
N PRO A 223 8.99 8.45 29.67
CA PRO A 223 9.53 7.32 28.90
C PRO A 223 9.41 5.94 29.58
N SER A 224 9.19 5.90 30.90
CA SER A 224 9.00 4.67 31.67
C SER A 224 7.64 4.00 31.47
N ASP A 225 6.67 4.69 30.88
CA ASP A 225 5.30 4.18 30.74
C ASP A 225 5.13 3.25 29.52
N PHE A 226 6.14 3.22 28.63
CA PHE A 226 6.16 2.37 27.43
C PHE A 226 6.60 0.92 27.68
N THR A 227 6.99 0.56 28.91
CA THR A 227 7.46 -0.80 29.27
C THR A 227 6.43 -1.64 30.00
N ARG A 228 5.19 -1.15 30.18
CA ARG A 228 4.11 -1.92 30.83
C ARG A 228 2.88 -2.02 29.93
N PRO A 229 2.27 -3.21 29.79
CA PRO A 229 0.93 -3.32 29.22
C PRO A 229 -0.05 -2.61 30.16
N TYR A 230 -0.52 -1.42 29.77
CA TYR A 230 -1.48 -0.65 30.55
C TYR A 230 -2.88 -1.26 30.42
N PRO A 231 -3.64 -1.38 31.52
CA PRO A 231 -5.01 -1.89 31.49
C PRO A 231 -5.97 -0.86 30.90
N TYR A 232 -6.81 -1.37 30.02
CA TYR A 232 -7.96 -0.72 29.39
C TYR A 232 -8.80 0.10 30.38
N ARG A 233 -8.95 1.40 30.14
CA ARG A 233 -10.05 2.20 30.71
C ARG A 233 -11.04 2.51 29.59
N ASP A 234 -12.25 1.96 29.73
CA ASP A 234 -13.44 2.38 29.01
C ASP A 234 -13.64 3.89 29.20
N LEU A 235 -13.68 4.64 28.11
CA LEU A 235 -14.22 6.00 28.10
C LEU A 235 -15.47 5.99 27.23
N GLY A 236 -16.60 5.93 27.94
CA GLY A 236 -17.94 6.01 27.40
C GLY A 236 -18.18 7.34 26.68
N TRP A 237 -19.08 7.25 25.71
CA TRP A 237 -19.62 8.35 24.93
C TRP A 237 -20.22 9.44 25.84
N ALA A 238 -19.59 10.60 25.89
CA ALA A 238 -20.18 11.80 26.47
C ALA A 238 -20.52 12.79 25.34
N GLN A 239 -21.83 13.08 25.23
CA GLN A 239 -22.38 14.13 24.37
C GLN A 239 -22.09 15.52 24.96
N SER A 240 -21.84 16.47 24.05
CA SER A 240 -22.27 17.88 24.06
C SER A 240 -21.15 18.92 24.00
N GLY A 241 -21.27 19.80 22.99
CA GLY A 241 -20.94 21.22 23.07
C GLY A 241 -19.54 21.62 22.61
N ASP A 242 -19.48 22.30 21.47
CA ASP A 242 -18.33 23.01 20.88
C ASP A 242 -17.15 22.16 20.39
N THR A 243 -17.39 21.43 19.30
CA THR A 243 -16.38 20.61 18.62
C THR A 243 -15.48 21.48 17.75
N ILE A 244 -14.31 21.87 18.28
CA ILE A 244 -13.10 21.87 17.46
C ILE A 244 -13.02 20.44 16.91
N VAL A 245 -13.26 20.24 15.61
CA VAL A 245 -13.21 18.92 14.98
C VAL A 245 -11.81 18.36 15.23
N ALA A 246 -11.69 17.47 16.22
CA ALA A 246 -10.47 16.71 16.42
C ALA A 246 -10.14 16.06 15.07
N PRO A 247 -8.91 16.18 14.56
CA PRO A 247 -8.56 15.58 13.28
C PRO A 247 -8.97 14.10 13.33
N GLY A 248 -9.90 13.71 12.46
CA GLY A 248 -10.39 12.34 12.42
C GLY A 248 -9.22 11.38 12.18
N ARG A 249 -9.35 10.12 12.62
CA ARG A 249 -8.36 9.05 12.36
C ARG A 249 -8.34 8.70 10.86
N ASN A 250 -7.78 9.59 10.05
CA ASN A 250 -7.80 9.52 8.59
C ASN A 250 -6.40 9.40 7.97
N GLN A 251 -5.34 9.38 8.77
CA GLN A 251 -3.96 9.25 8.31
C GLN A 251 -3.61 7.76 8.14
N CYS A 252 -3.52 7.27 6.91
CA CYS A 252 -3.32 5.86 6.58
C CYS A 252 -1.83 5.48 6.61
N ILE A 253 -1.36 4.82 7.67
CA ILE A 253 0.06 4.47 7.84
C ILE A 253 0.43 3.11 7.26
N PHE A 254 -0.52 2.19 7.14
CA PHE A 254 -0.35 0.88 6.50
C PHE A 254 -1.57 0.54 5.64
N LEU A 255 -1.34 -0.05 4.47
CA LEU A 255 -2.36 -0.46 3.51
C LEU A 255 -2.38 -1.99 3.34
N ASN A 256 -3.55 -2.60 3.37
CA ASN A 256 -3.75 -4.03 3.07
C ASN A 256 -4.55 -4.13 1.76
N TYR A 257 -4.08 -4.94 0.81
CA TYR A 257 -4.53 -4.85 -0.57
C TYR A 257 -4.28 -6.14 -1.38
N TYR A 258 -5.01 -6.25 -2.48
CA TYR A 258 -4.75 -7.19 -3.56
C TYR A 258 -3.96 -6.53 -4.69
N LYS A 259 -3.11 -7.32 -5.34
CA LYS A 259 -2.41 -7.02 -6.58
C LYS A 259 -2.77 -8.05 -7.64
N ILE A 260 -2.60 -7.67 -8.90
CA ILE A 260 -2.83 -8.50 -10.06
C ILE A 260 -1.61 -8.46 -11.00
N LYS A 261 -1.31 -9.58 -11.65
CA LYS A 261 -0.34 -9.65 -12.74
C LYS A 261 -0.89 -10.51 -13.86
N VAL A 262 -0.68 -10.10 -15.10
CA VAL A 262 -1.21 -10.80 -16.28
C VAL A 262 -0.05 -11.42 -17.04
N ARG A 263 -0.21 -12.68 -17.47
CA ARG A 263 0.81 -13.36 -18.27
C ARG A 263 0.98 -12.66 -19.62
N PRO A 264 2.21 -12.31 -20.02
CA PRO A 264 2.48 -11.72 -21.34
C PRO A 264 1.92 -12.58 -22.48
N GLY A 265 1.28 -11.94 -23.46
CA GLY A 265 0.66 -12.62 -24.61
C GLY A 265 -0.68 -13.30 -24.33
N SER A 266 -1.24 -13.19 -23.12
CA SER A 266 -2.59 -13.70 -22.84
C SER A 266 -3.65 -12.75 -23.34
N GLN A 267 -4.42 -13.17 -24.36
CA GLN A 267 -5.73 -12.61 -24.63
C GLN A 267 -6.70 -13.14 -23.56
N VAL A 268 -6.95 -12.34 -22.54
CA VAL A 268 -8.06 -12.58 -21.61
C VAL A 268 -9.30 -12.00 -22.30
N PRO A 269 -10.33 -12.82 -22.60
CA PRO A 269 -11.53 -12.31 -23.24
C PRO A 269 -12.10 -11.20 -22.36
N GLU A 270 -12.30 -10.03 -22.95
CA GLU A 270 -13.16 -9.00 -22.38
C GLU A 270 -14.50 -9.67 -22.05
N VAL A 271 -15.01 -9.50 -20.84
CA VAL A 271 -16.26 -10.12 -20.42
C VAL A 271 -17.36 -9.63 -21.38
N ILE A 272 -17.76 -10.49 -22.32
CA ILE A 272 -18.90 -10.23 -23.20
C ILE A 272 -20.16 -10.43 -22.36
N GLU A 273 -20.70 -9.33 -21.87
CA GLU A 273 -22.02 -9.30 -21.26
C GLU A 273 -23.08 -9.56 -22.35
N ALA A 274 -23.74 -10.71 -22.28
CA ALA A 274 -24.83 -11.07 -23.18
C ALA A 274 -26.14 -10.42 -22.67
N GLY A 275 -26.68 -9.44 -23.40
CA GLY A 275 -27.90 -8.73 -22.98
C GLY A 275 -28.62 -7.88 -24.04
N ALA A 276 -29.24 -8.56 -25.02
CA ALA A 276 -30.49 -8.20 -25.75
C ALA A 276 -30.53 -7.05 -26.82
N GLY A 277 -30.81 -7.45 -28.08
CA GLY A 277 -31.65 -6.70 -29.05
C GLY A 277 -31.06 -6.56 -30.48
N PRO A 278 -31.72 -7.05 -31.55
CA PRO A 278 -31.18 -6.97 -32.91
C PRO A 278 -31.33 -5.55 -33.44
N HIS A 279 -30.23 -4.83 -33.59
CA HIS A 279 -30.21 -3.59 -34.37
C HIS A 279 -29.50 -3.88 -35.70
N GLU A 280 -30.26 -3.70 -36.77
CA GLU A 280 -29.83 -3.85 -38.15
C GLU A 280 -28.67 -2.90 -38.46
N ILE A 281 -27.61 -3.45 -39.05
CA ILE A 281 -26.43 -2.71 -39.51
C ILE A 281 -26.78 -2.01 -40.83
N PRO A 282 -26.68 -0.67 -40.94
CA PRO A 282 -26.65 -0.04 -42.25
C PRO A 282 -25.28 -0.30 -42.89
N ARG A 283 -25.29 -0.98 -44.04
CA ARG A 283 -24.13 -1.08 -44.92
C ARG A 283 -23.91 0.25 -45.65
N SER A 284 -22.67 0.74 -45.67
CA SER A 284 -21.99 1.57 -46.70
C SER A 284 -20.84 2.33 -46.02
N ARG A 285 -19.65 2.57 -46.59
CA ARG A 285 -19.01 2.30 -47.88
C ARG A 285 -17.51 2.61 -47.72
N ASP A 286 -16.69 2.05 -48.60
CA ASP A 286 -15.23 2.22 -48.70
C ASP A 286 -14.73 3.66 -48.87
N GLY A 287 -13.47 3.87 -48.44
CA GLY A 287 -12.61 5.05 -48.66
C GLY A 287 -11.74 5.24 -47.42
N GLY A 288 -10.50 4.74 -47.35
CA GLY A 288 -9.38 5.14 -48.19
C GLY A 288 -8.68 6.32 -47.52
N ASP A 289 -7.62 6.06 -46.75
CA ASP A 289 -6.34 6.79 -46.79
C ASP A 289 -5.36 6.23 -45.74
N ASP A 290 -4.15 5.99 -46.23
CA ASP A 290 -2.97 5.53 -45.52
C ASP A 290 -2.41 6.64 -44.63
N ASP A 291 -2.14 6.34 -43.36
CA ASP A 291 -1.18 7.09 -42.54
C ASP A 291 -0.56 6.14 -41.51
N ASP A 292 0.65 5.66 -41.83
CA ASP A 292 1.56 4.94 -40.93
C ASP A 292 2.10 5.92 -39.87
N PRO A 293 1.94 5.67 -38.56
CA PRO A 293 2.70 6.37 -37.54
C PRO A 293 3.98 5.60 -37.18
N ASP A 294 5.09 6.25 -37.49
CA ASP A 294 6.47 6.05 -37.04
C ASP A 294 6.58 5.55 -35.56
N PRO A 295 7.23 4.40 -35.30
CA PRO A 295 7.40 3.87 -33.96
C PRO A 295 8.65 4.48 -33.30
N SER A 296 8.60 5.77 -32.95
CA SER A 296 9.71 6.41 -32.25
C SER A 296 9.30 7.55 -31.29
N SER A 297 8.57 7.21 -30.22
CA SER A 297 8.58 8.04 -28.99
C SER A 297 8.27 7.23 -27.73
N VAL A 298 9.14 6.27 -27.42
CA VAL A 298 9.18 5.67 -26.08
C VAL A 298 9.77 6.69 -25.11
N THR A 299 8.91 7.44 -24.43
CA THR A 299 9.23 8.04 -23.12
C THR A 299 8.36 7.38 -22.07
N GLY A 300 8.56 6.07 -21.88
CA GLY A 300 8.07 5.36 -20.71
C GLY A 300 8.91 5.77 -19.51
N SER A 301 8.30 6.49 -18.57
CA SER A 301 8.90 6.83 -17.29
C SER A 301 9.29 5.56 -16.52
N ASP A 302 10.45 5.65 -15.89
CA ASP A 302 11.25 4.65 -15.17
C ASP A 302 10.59 4.04 -13.90
N ASP A 303 9.25 3.92 -13.88
CA ASP A 303 8.48 3.42 -12.72
C ASP A 303 8.37 1.87 -12.70
N THR A 304 8.76 1.17 -13.77
CA THR A 304 8.68 -0.30 -13.86
C THR A 304 9.63 -1.02 -12.89
N ALA A 305 10.72 -0.37 -12.45
CA ALA A 305 11.66 -0.91 -11.45
C ALA A 305 11.12 -0.86 -10.00
N VAL A 306 9.99 -0.17 -9.75
CA VAL A 306 9.37 -0.06 -8.43
C VAL A 306 8.68 -1.36 -8.00
N ASN A 307 8.12 -2.11 -8.96
CA ASN A 307 7.29 -3.28 -8.68
C ASN A 307 8.11 -4.52 -8.29
N SER A 308 9.34 -4.69 -8.77
CA SER A 308 10.18 -5.88 -8.49
C SER A 308 10.70 -6.01 -7.05
N CYS A 309 10.55 -4.99 -6.20
CA CYS A 309 11.13 -4.96 -4.86
C CYS A 309 10.15 -5.40 -3.74
N PHE A 310 8.86 -5.62 -4.05
CA PHE A 310 7.85 -5.93 -3.05
C PHE A 310 7.48 -7.42 -3.04
N PRO A 311 7.26 -8.05 -1.86
CA PRO A 311 7.06 -9.49 -1.78
C PRO A 311 5.85 -10.00 -2.57
N LEU A 312 4.78 -9.20 -2.68
CA LEU A 312 3.64 -9.59 -3.51
C LEU A 312 4.01 -9.82 -4.97
N THR A 313 4.94 -9.05 -5.52
CA THR A 313 5.39 -9.23 -6.91
C THR A 313 6.05 -10.59 -7.10
N HIS A 314 6.85 -11.03 -6.13
CA HIS A 314 7.45 -12.37 -6.16
C HIS A 314 6.40 -13.47 -6.07
N ILE A 315 5.31 -13.28 -5.29
CA ILE A 315 4.19 -14.22 -5.24
C ILE A 315 3.48 -14.28 -6.60
N LEU A 316 3.20 -13.13 -7.21
CA LEU A 316 2.54 -13.06 -8.52
C LEU A 316 3.38 -13.73 -9.61
N ASP A 317 4.69 -13.47 -9.62
CA ASP A 317 5.63 -14.11 -10.53
C ASP A 317 5.70 -15.63 -10.30
N TYR A 318 5.71 -16.06 -9.04
CA TYR A 318 5.66 -17.48 -8.67
C TYR A 318 4.37 -18.15 -9.21
N ILE A 319 3.20 -17.53 -9.01
CA ILE A 319 1.91 -18.04 -9.50
C ILE A 319 1.97 -18.23 -11.02
N LEU A 320 2.46 -17.23 -11.77
CA LEU A 320 2.54 -17.34 -13.23
C LEU A 320 3.63 -18.32 -13.70
N LYS A 321 4.72 -18.49 -12.95
CA LYS A 321 5.80 -19.43 -13.28
C LYS A 321 5.38 -20.88 -13.07
N TYR A 322 4.65 -21.18 -11.99
CA TYR A 322 4.35 -22.55 -11.56
C TYR A 322 2.89 -22.98 -11.76
N SER A 323 2.09 -22.19 -12.49
CA SER A 323 0.72 -22.58 -12.85
C SER A 323 0.39 -22.26 -14.32
N ARG A 324 -0.77 -22.75 -14.77
CA ARG A 324 -1.36 -22.41 -16.08
C ARG A 324 -2.22 -21.15 -16.04
N ALA A 325 -2.23 -20.42 -14.93
CA ALA A 325 -3.03 -19.21 -14.80
C ALA A 325 -2.61 -18.17 -15.86
N LYS A 326 -3.61 -17.48 -16.41
CA LYS A 326 -3.44 -16.31 -17.29
C LYS A 326 -3.27 -15.04 -16.47
N VAL A 327 -3.87 -15.02 -15.29
CA VAL A 327 -3.87 -13.90 -14.35
C VAL A 327 -3.45 -14.44 -12.99
N ALA A 328 -2.52 -13.78 -12.32
CA ALA A 328 -2.16 -14.06 -10.93
C ALA A 328 -2.74 -12.97 -10.04
N ILE A 329 -3.33 -13.36 -8.92
CA ILE A 329 -3.87 -12.42 -7.92
C ILE A 329 -3.37 -12.84 -6.55
N ALA A 330 -2.79 -11.89 -5.82
CA ALA A 330 -2.27 -12.13 -4.48
C ALA A 330 -2.59 -10.95 -3.56
N HIS A 331 -2.64 -11.20 -2.26
CA HIS A 331 -2.85 -10.18 -1.23
C HIS A 331 -1.81 -10.27 -0.11
N ASP A 332 -1.66 -9.20 0.67
CA ASP A 332 -0.61 -9.09 1.68
C ASP A 332 -0.54 -10.24 2.72
N GLU A 333 -1.67 -10.91 3.00
CA GLU A 333 -1.73 -12.07 3.91
C GLU A 333 -1.13 -13.36 3.31
N ASP A 334 -0.98 -13.47 1.98
CA ASP A 334 -0.29 -14.61 1.35
C ASP A 334 1.20 -14.60 1.71
N ILE A 335 1.77 -13.42 1.94
CA ILE A 335 3.15 -13.28 2.42
C ILE A 335 3.27 -13.86 3.83
N ALA A 336 2.32 -13.54 4.71
CA ALA A 336 2.31 -14.06 6.08
C ALA A 336 2.17 -15.59 6.11
N TYR A 337 1.38 -16.16 5.19
CA TYR A 337 1.23 -17.60 5.01
C TYR A 337 2.55 -18.26 4.59
N VAL A 338 3.23 -17.74 3.57
CA VAL A 338 4.52 -18.27 3.09
C VAL A 338 5.61 -18.17 4.17
N CYS A 339 5.61 -17.08 4.95
CA CYS A 339 6.56 -16.90 6.05
C CYS A 339 6.22 -17.72 7.29
N ASN A 340 5.09 -18.45 7.34
CA ASN A 340 4.64 -19.23 8.50
C ASN A 340 4.65 -18.45 9.82
N GLY A 341 4.26 -17.18 9.78
CA GLY A 341 4.26 -16.28 10.95
C GLY A 341 5.63 -15.72 11.35
N GLU A 342 6.72 -16.12 10.68
CA GLU A 342 8.04 -15.54 10.89
C GLU A 342 8.20 -14.19 10.19
N PRO A 343 9.11 -13.33 10.67
CA PRO A 343 9.45 -12.09 10.00
C PRO A 343 10.01 -12.33 8.59
N TRP A 344 9.57 -11.56 7.60
CA TRP A 344 9.89 -11.78 6.18
C TRP A 344 11.39 -11.78 5.85
N PRO A 345 11.94 -12.81 5.19
CA PRO A 345 13.37 -12.91 4.92
C PRO A 345 13.82 -11.95 3.81
N ASP A 346 15.11 -11.60 3.80
CA ASP A 346 15.70 -10.73 2.77
C ASP A 346 15.64 -11.38 1.36
N ASN A 347 15.64 -12.71 1.26
CA ASN A 347 15.49 -13.45 0.01
C ASN A 347 14.17 -14.23 -0.01
N PHE A 348 13.06 -13.49 -0.16
CA PHE A 348 11.71 -14.05 -0.20
C PHE A 348 11.47 -14.99 -1.39
N LEU A 349 12.11 -14.76 -2.54
CA LEU A 349 11.98 -15.64 -3.71
C LEU A 349 12.50 -17.04 -3.41
N ARG A 350 13.67 -17.15 -2.75
CA ARG A 350 14.22 -18.44 -2.34
C ARG A 350 13.29 -19.15 -1.35
N LEU A 351 12.71 -18.41 -0.40
CA LEU A 351 11.73 -18.98 0.53
C LEU A 351 10.52 -19.53 -0.22
N LEU A 352 9.98 -18.81 -1.22
CA LEU A 352 8.87 -19.30 -2.05
C LEU A 352 9.22 -20.59 -2.78
N GLU A 353 10.42 -20.70 -3.35
CA GLU A 353 10.88 -21.90 -4.05
C GLU A 353 11.12 -23.08 -3.08
N ASP A 354 11.62 -22.82 -1.88
CA ASP A 354 11.85 -23.83 -0.84
C ASP A 354 10.53 -24.33 -0.22
N VAL A 355 9.57 -23.43 0.05
CA VAL A 355 8.25 -23.78 0.60
C VAL A 355 7.37 -24.46 -0.46
N GLY A 356 7.47 -24.02 -1.71
CA GLY A 356 6.69 -24.57 -2.83
C GLY A 356 5.18 -24.52 -2.62
N PRO A 357 4.57 -23.37 -2.25
CA PRO A 357 3.15 -23.30 -1.94
C PRO A 357 2.29 -23.69 -3.16
N ALA A 358 1.18 -24.39 -2.89
CA ALA A 358 0.25 -24.82 -3.92
C ALA A 358 -0.52 -23.62 -4.50
N VAL A 359 -0.57 -23.54 -5.84
CA VAL A 359 -1.32 -22.50 -6.57
C VAL A 359 -2.69 -23.02 -6.95
N THR A 360 -3.76 -22.30 -6.60
CA THR A 360 -5.13 -22.68 -6.94
C THR A 360 -5.61 -21.87 -8.13
N VAL A 361 -5.79 -22.52 -9.28
CA VAL A 361 -6.34 -21.87 -10.48
C VAL A 361 -7.86 -22.03 -10.51
N ASP A 362 -8.58 -20.91 -10.61
CA ASP A 362 -10.03 -20.89 -10.75
C ASP A 362 -10.49 -21.28 -12.17
N PRO A 363 -11.79 -21.56 -12.38
CA PRO A 363 -12.31 -21.93 -13.69
C PRO A 363 -12.12 -20.86 -14.80
N TYR A 364 -11.83 -19.61 -14.41
CA TYR A 364 -11.65 -18.48 -15.31
C TYR A 364 -10.18 -18.26 -15.68
N GLY A 365 -9.27 -19.06 -15.10
CA GLY A 365 -7.83 -19.00 -15.36
C GLY A 365 -7.08 -18.00 -14.50
N SER A 366 -7.66 -17.54 -13.39
CA SER A 366 -6.97 -16.76 -12.36
C SER A 366 -6.35 -17.70 -11.32
N GLY A 367 -5.09 -17.48 -10.97
CA GLY A 367 -4.31 -18.33 -10.05
C GLY A 367 -3.85 -17.61 -8.80
#